data_AF-A0A6N4W8Q7-F1
#
_entry.id   AF-A0A6N4W8Q7-F1
#
_cell.length_a   1.000
_cell.length_b   1.000
_cell.length_c   1.000
_cell.angle_alpha   90.00
_cell.angle_beta   90.00
_cell.angle_gamma   90.00
#
_symmetry.space_group_name_H-M   'P 1'
#
loop_
_entity.id
_entity.type
_entity.pdbx_description
1 polymer ?
#
loop_
_entity_poly.entity_id
_entity_poly.type
_entity_poly.pdbx_seq_one_letter_code
_entity_poly.pdbx_strand_id
1 'polypeptide(L)' 'MSDAGYPQAHLWVISANLRARRFYETMGWRADGRERVELIGNSSVHEVGYLTDLVVHPR' A
#
# COMPACT_ATOMS: atom_id res chain seq x y z
N MET A 1 -6.28 -1.53 15.95
CA MET A 1 -6.59 -0.10 15.71
C MET A 1 -7.27 0.06 14.36
N SER A 2 -8.60 -0.05 14.36
CA SER A 2 -9.47 0.46 13.29
C SER A 2 -10.62 1.19 14.00
N ASP A 3 -10.26 2.16 14.84
CA ASP A 3 -11.17 2.88 15.74
C ASP A 3 -11.81 4.11 15.04
N ALA A 4 -11.38 4.42 13.82
CA ALA A 4 -11.82 5.58 13.05
C ALA A 4 -12.87 5.25 11.94
N GLY A 5 -13.32 4.00 11.82
CA GLY A 5 -14.37 3.60 10.87
C GLY A 5 -13.96 3.54 9.38
N TYR A 6 -12.66 3.66 9.06
CA TYR A 6 -12.19 3.50 7.68
C TYR A 6 -12.22 2.02 7.26
N PRO A 7 -12.83 1.68 6.10
CA PRO A 7 -12.98 0.29 5.68
C PRO A 7 -11.69 -0.30 5.07
N GLN A 8 -10.76 0.54 4.62
CA GLN A 8 -9.59 0.12 3.86
C GLN A 8 -8.37 0.97 4.19
N ALA A 9 -7.18 0.40 4.00
CA ALA A 9 -5.92 1.12 4.01
C ALA A 9 -5.31 1.12 2.60
N HIS A 10 -4.62 2.20 2.25
CA HIS A 10 -3.90 2.38 1.00
C HIS A 10 -2.41 2.62 1.26
N LEU A 11 -1.56 1.98 0.48
CA LEU A 11 -0.11 2.03 0.59
C LEU A 11 0.52 2.21 -0.78
N TRP A 12 1.52 3.10 -0.86
CA TRP A 12 2.38 3.23 -2.02
C TRP A 12 3.68 2.46 -1.82
N VAL A 13 4.08 1.69 -2.83
CA VAL A 13 5.29 0.88 -2.79
C VAL A 13 6.10 1.16 -4.04
N ILE A 14 7.41 1.41 -3.89
CA ILE A 14 8.33 1.56 -5.02
C ILE A 14 8.19 0.37 -5.98
N SER A 15 7.90 0.64 -7.26
CA SER A 15 7.55 -0.37 -8.26
C SER A 15 8.65 -1.42 -8.44
N ALA A 16 9.91 -0.99 -8.36
CA ALA A 16 11.11 -1.81 -8.47
C ALA A 16 11.44 -2.60 -7.18
N ASN A 17 10.81 -2.29 -6.03
CA ASN A 17 11.05 -2.99 -4.77
C ASN A 17 10.23 -4.29 -4.68
N LEU A 18 10.62 -5.27 -5.49
CA LEU A 18 9.93 -6.57 -5.59
C LEU A 18 9.84 -7.30 -4.24
N ARG A 19 10.82 -7.10 -3.34
CA ARG A 19 10.81 -7.69 -2.00
C ARG A 19 9.68 -7.11 -1.15
N ALA A 20 9.53 -5.78 -1.13
CA ALA A 20 8.44 -5.12 -0.41
C ALA A 20 7.08 -5.52 -0.98
N ARG A 21 6.95 -5.55 -2.31
CA ARG A 21 5.71 -5.99 -2.99
C ARG A 21 5.26 -7.38 -2.55
N ARG A 22 6.17 -8.37 -2.60
CA ARG A 22 5.88 -9.74 -2.13
C ARG A 22 5.51 -9.80 -0.66
N PHE A 23 6.17 -9.01 0.18
CA PHE A 23 5.87 -8.94 1.60
C PHE A 23 4.44 -8.48 1.86
N TYR A 24 4.00 -7.39 1.22
CA TYR A 24 2.64 -6.88 1.38
C TYR A 24 1.59 -7.80 0.76
N GLU A 25 1.88 -8.40 -0.40
CA GLU A 25 1.01 -9.41 -1.03
C GLU A 25 0.77 -10.61 -0.10
N THR A 26 1.82 -11.07 0.61
CA THR A 26 1.71 -12.16 1.61
C THR A 26 0.87 -11.76 2.81
N MET A 27 0.79 -10.46 3.12
CA MET A 27 -0.04 -9.90 4.20
C MET A 27 -1.48 -9.58 3.75
N GLY A 28 -1.88 -9.97 2.53
CA GLY A 28 -3.23 -9.76 2.03
C GLY A 28 -3.46 -8.39 1.40
N TRP A 29 -2.41 -7.61 1.13
CA TRP A 29 -2.51 -6.42 0.30
C TRP A 29 -2.62 -6.82 -1.18
N ARG A 30 -3.36 -6.03 -1.94
CA ARG A 30 -3.56 -6.26 -3.38
C ARG A 30 -3.23 -5.00 -4.15
N ALA A 31 -2.50 -5.13 -5.26
CA ALA A 31 -2.25 -4.02 -6.16
C ALA A 31 -3.59 -3.49 -6.69
N ASP A 32 -3.81 -2.17 -6.58
CA ASP A 32 -5.06 -1.53 -7.00
C ASP A 32 -4.99 -0.92 -8.42
N GLY A 33 -3.85 -1.13 -9.10
CA GLY A 33 -3.57 -0.64 -10.45
C GLY A 33 -3.20 0.84 -10.51
N ARG A 34 -3.14 1.55 -9.37
CA ARG A 34 -2.70 2.93 -9.34
C ARG A 34 -1.18 2.98 -9.39
N GLU A 35 -0.68 4.00 -10.07
CA GLU A 35 0.75 4.28 -10.15
C GLU A 35 0.98 5.78 -9.97
N ARG A 36 2.13 6.13 -9.42
CA ARG A 36 2.58 7.53 -9.35
C ARG A 36 4.09 7.62 -9.46
N VAL A 37 4.56 8.81 -9.76
CA VAL A 37 5.98 9.17 -9.63
C VAL A 37 6.08 10.20 -8.51
N GLU A 38 6.92 9.92 -7.52
CA GLU A 38 7.18 10.82 -6.41
C GLU A 38 8.67 11.19 -6.37
N LEU A 39 8.96 12.46 -6.08
CA LEU A 39 10.32 12.94 -5.88
C LEU A 39 10.68 12.73 -4.40
N ILE A 40 11.54 11.75 -4.15
CA ILE A 40 12.07 11.48 -2.80
C ILE A 40 13.50 12.00 -2.76
N GLY A 41 13.69 13.13 -2.07
CA GLY A 41 14.95 13.88 -2.12
C GLY A 41 15.21 14.44 -3.51
N ASN A 42 16.27 13.96 -4.18
CA ASN A 42 16.62 14.33 -5.55
C ASN A 42 16.35 13.19 -6.57
N SER A 43 15.65 12.13 -6.17
CA SER A 43 15.40 10.97 -7.02
C SER A 43 13.91 10.81 -7.31
N SER A 44 13.56 10.72 -8.59
CA SER A 44 12.21 10.36 -9.02
C SER A 44 12.01 8.86 -8.89
N VAL A 45 10.98 8.46 -8.15
CA VAL A 45 10.69 7.07 -7.85
C VAL A 45 9.29 6.73 -8.35
N HIS A 46 9.19 5.63 -9.10
CA HIS A 46 7.91 5.07 -9.51
C HIS A 46 7.35 4.22 -8.38
N GLU A 47 6.08 4.44 -8.05
CA GLU A 47 5.37 3.72 -7.00
C GLU A 47 4.06 3.14 -7.54
N VAL A 48 3.68 1.99 -7.00
CA VAL A 48 2.43 1.27 -7.26
C VAL A 48 1.57 1.26 -6.01
N GLY A 49 0.25 1.40 -6.18
CA GLY A 49 -0.73 1.42 -5.12
C GLY A 49 -1.15 0.01 -4.69
N TYR A 50 -1.34 -0.17 -3.39
CA TYR A 50 -1.82 -1.39 -2.77
C TYR A 50 -2.95 -1.09 -1.77
N LEU A 51 -4.01 -1.88 -1.81
CA LEU A 51 -5.14 -1.80 -0.88
C LEU A 51 -5.24 -3.05 -0.01
N THR A 52 -5.73 -2.87 1.22
CA THR A 52 -6.19 -3.96 2.08
C THR A 52 -7.41 -3.53 2.88
N ASP A 53 -8.28 -4.48 3.18
CA ASP A 53 -9.45 -4.24 4.02
C ASP A 53 -9.03 -4.20 5.49
N LEU A 54 -9.46 -3.16 6.19
CA LEU A 54 -9.25 -3.07 7.63
C LEU A 54 -10.34 -3.91 8.28
N VAL A 55 -9.97 -5.07 8.83
CA VAL A 55 -10.90 -5.86 9.65
C VAL A 55 -11.23 -5.05 10.90
N VAL A 56 -12.38 -4.38 10.86
CA VAL A 56 -12.98 -3.74 12.02
C VAL A 56 -13.21 -4.83 13.04
N HIS A 57 -12.40 -4.84 14.11
CA HIS A 57 -12.74 -5.67 15.27
C HIS A 57 -13.94 -4.99 15.93
N PRO A 58 -15.14 -5.60 15.91
CA PRO A 58 -16.26 -5.07 16.67
C PRO A 58 -15.84 -5.11 18.15
N ARG A 59 -16.06 -3.99 18.81
CA ARG A 59 -15.69 -3.74 20.20
C ARG A 59 -16.56 -4.55 21.16
#